data_AF-A0A381RP53-F1
#
_entry.id   AF-A0A381RP53-F1
#
_cell.length_a   1.000
_cell.length_b   1.000
_cell.length_c   1.000
_cell.angle_alpha   90.00
_cell.angle_beta   90.00
_cell.angle_gamma   90.00
#
_symmetry.space_group_name_H-M   'P 1'
#
loop_
_entity.id
_entity.type
_entity.pdbx_description
1 polymer ?
#
loop_
_entity_poly.entity_id
_entity_poly.type
_entity_poly.pdbx_seq_one_letter_code
_entity_poly.pdbx_strand_id
1 'polypeptide(L)' 'MPKKSKGTIAILTGGGDVPGLNPAIRAATIRANRNGYKVVGLRNGWEG' A
#
# COMPACT_ATOMS: atom_id res chain seq x y z
N MET A 1 -20.94 0.03 12.70
CA MET A 1 -19.93 -1.04 12.89
C MET A 1 -18.85 -0.88 11.81
N PRO A 2 -17.55 -0.95 12.13
CA PRO A 2 -16.52 -0.89 11.10
C PRO A 2 -16.70 -2.06 10.11
N LYS A 3 -16.71 -1.77 8.81
CA LYS A 3 -16.82 -2.78 7.76
C LYS A 3 -15.62 -3.74 7.88
N LYS A 4 -15.89 -5.04 7.99
CA LYS A 4 -14.84 -6.06 8.02
C LYS A 4 -14.06 -6.00 6.69
N SER A 5 -12.74 -5.84 6.78
CA SER A 5 -11.86 -5.82 5.60
C SER A 5 -11.87 -7.18 4.91
N LYS A 6 -11.81 -7.20 3.56
CA LYS A 6 -11.66 -8.42 2.75
C LYS A 6 -10.28 -9.07 2.87
N GLY A 7 -9.29 -8.32 3.37
CA GLY A 7 -7.90 -8.78 3.49
C GLY A 7 -6.94 -7.61 3.68
N THR A 8 -5.68 -7.92 3.94
CA THR A 8 -4.63 -6.90 4.11
C THR A 8 -3.63 -7.00 2.96
N ILE A 9 -3.32 -5.85 2.35
CA ILE A 9 -2.28 -5.71 1.32
C ILE A 9 -1.14 -4.91 1.94
N ALA A 10 0.06 -5.49 1.99
CA ALA A 10 1.28 -4.80 2.38
C ALA A 10 2.00 -4.28 1.13
N ILE A 11 2.45 -3.02 1.16
CA ILE A 11 3.26 -2.42 0.09
C ILE A 11 4.67 -2.21 0.63
N LEU A 12 5.65 -2.86 0.01
CA LEU A 12 7.08 -2.64 0.23
C LEU A 12 7.67 -2.00 -1.03
N THR A 13 8.49 -0.98 -0.84
CA THR A 13 9.26 -0.35 -1.91
C THR A 13 10.70 -0.82 -1.81
N GLY A 14 11.16 -1.61 -2.79
CA GLY A 14 12.56 -1.98 -2.93
C GLY A 14 13.22 -1.14 -4.02
N GLY A 15 14.37 -0.54 -3.74
CA GLY A 15 15.12 0.28 -4.69
C GLY A 15 15.16 1.77 -4.32
N GLY A 16 15.77 2.58 -5.20
CA GLY A 16 15.90 4.03 -5.01
C GLY A 16 14.64 4.82 -5.41
N ASP A 17 14.61 6.08 -5.01
CA ASP A 17 13.50 6.98 -5.33
C ASP A 17 13.37 7.25 -6.83
N VAL A 18 12.14 7.06 -7.33
CA VAL A 18 11.77 7.36 -8.71
C VAL A 18 10.47 8.18 -8.73
N PRO A 19 10.28 9.07 -9.72
CA PRO A 19 9.12 9.98 -9.74
C PRO A 19 7.76 9.25 -9.76
N GLY A 20 7.72 8.01 -10.27
CA GLY A 20 6.50 7.20 -10.35
C GLY A 20 6.10 6.47 -9.06
N LEU A 21 6.97 6.42 -8.05
CA LEU A 21 6.77 5.57 -6.87
C LEU A 21 5.56 6.00 -6.04
N ASN A 22 5.53 7.27 -5.62
CA ASN A 22 4.44 7.80 -4.80
C ASN A 22 3.07 7.77 -5.51
N PRO A 23 2.97 8.15 -6.80
CA PRO A 23 1.73 7.96 -7.57
C PRO A 23 1.25 6.51 -7.64
N ALA A 24 2.16 5.54 -7.85
CA ALA A 24 1.80 4.13 -7.91
C ALA A 24 1.25 3.60 -6.57
N ILE A 25 1.93 3.92 -5.46
CA ILE A 25 1.46 3.58 -4.10
C ILE A 25 0.08 4.19 -3.83
N ARG A 26 -0.11 5.46 -4.20
CA ARG A 26 -1.38 6.17 -4.03
C ARG A 26 -2.50 5.53 -4.85
N ALA A 27 -2.26 5.23 -6.12
CA ALA A 27 -3.24 4.59 -7.00
C ALA A 27 -3.65 3.21 -6.47
N ALA A 28 -2.68 2.38 -6.07
CA ALA A 28 -2.93 1.06 -5.48
C ALA A 28 -3.75 1.17 -4.19
N THR A 29 -3.39 2.11 -3.30
CA THR A 29 -4.07 2.34 -2.02
C THR A 29 -5.53 2.77 -2.24
N ILE A 30 -5.78 3.71 -3.14
CA ILE A 30 -7.14 4.18 -3.47
C ILE A 30 -7.98 3.02 -4.00
N ARG A 31 -7.44 2.21 -4.91
CA ARG A 31 -8.15 1.07 -5.49
C ARG A 31 -8.46 0.00 -4.44
N ALA A 32 -7.49 -0.35 -3.59
CA ALA A 32 -7.64 -1.33 -2.52
C ALA A 32 -8.72 -0.92 -1.51
N ASN A 33 -8.69 0.34 -1.05
CA ASN A 33 -9.68 0.87 -0.11
C ASN A 33 -11.10 0.84 -0.70
N ARG A 34 -11.26 1.24 -1.98
CA ARG A 34 -12.56 1.15 -2.69
C ARG A 34 -13.09 -0.28 -2.79
N ASN A 35 -12.19 -1.27 -2.87
CA ASN A 35 -12.56 -2.69 -2.94
C ASN A 35 -12.72 -3.36 -1.56
N GLY A 36 -12.55 -2.60 -0.47
CA GLY A 36 -12.73 -3.09 0.90
C GLY A 36 -11.51 -3.81 1.49
N TYR A 37 -10.31 -3.56 0.98
CA TYR A 37 -9.06 -4.05 1.56
C TYR A 37 -8.45 -3.03 2.52
N LYS A 38 -7.70 -3.51 3.50
CA LYS A 38 -6.80 -2.69 4.33
C LYS A 38 -5.43 -2.64 3.67
N VAL A 39 -4.80 -1.46 3.65
CA VAL A 39 -3.46 -1.27 3.10
C VAL A 39 -2.49 -0.91 4.22
N VAL A 40 -1.29 -1.51 4.20
CA VAL A 40 -0.20 -1.23 5.14
C VAL A 40 1.06 -0.95 4.34
N GLY A 41 1.79 0.11 4.69
CA GLY A 41 3.11 0.39 4.11
C GLY A 41 4.21 -0.20 4.98
N LEU A 42 5.17 -0.89 4.36
CA LEU A 42 6.39 -1.37 5.00
C LEU A 42 7.47 -0.29 4.85
N ARG A 43 7.97 0.21 5.99
CA ARG A 43 9.02 1.25 6.04
C ARG A 43 10.40 0.62 5.87
N ASN A 44 11.39 1.43 5.54
CA ASN A 44 12.80 1.03 5.37
C ASN A 44 13.04 -0.13 4.38
N GLY A 45 12.11 -0.38 3.45
CA GLY A 45 12.25 -1.43 2.45
C GLY A 45 12.50 -2.80 3.08
N TRP A 46 13.60 -3.42 2.71
CA TRP A 46 14.00 -4.74 3.21
C TRP A 46 14.78 -4.70 4.53
N GLU A 47 15.20 -3.51 4.99
CA GLU A 47 16.00 -3.35 6.21
C GLU A 47 15.15 -3.43 7.49
N GLY A 48 13.86 -3.10 7.40
CA GLY A 48 12.91 -3.13 8.53
C GLY A 48 12.78 -1.79 9.26
#